data_AF-A0A7S0QLU3-F1
#
_entry.id   AF-A0A7S0QLU3-F1
#
_cell.length_a   1.000
_cell.length_b   1.000
_cell.length_c   1.000
_cell.angle_alpha   90.00
_cell.angle_beta   90.00
_cell.angle_gamma   90.00
#
_symmetry.space_group_name_H-M   'P 1'
#
loop_
_entity.id
_entity.type
_entity.pdbx_description
1 polymer ?
#
loop_
_entity_poly.entity_id
_entity_poly.type
_entity_poly.pdbx_seq_one_letter_code
_entity_poly.pdbx_strand_id
1 'polypeptide(L)'
;HGQNKSSATMALVQAVAKTFGTYCIADFLSNFIQHPTQKMDYGAFNQLIGREVDQPFWGTRTEHIVGVAACLAVTDHASQKVFSSYLGRELCFAKSPAAFVAHTFFFIAGGVTIYCIGDAALNPLNEGKRTEAALSGTYASNVGACTAWFEPYVAPTLARVAGPAAAGTWFGSSLLPATLAYATVKGVGWTDWGNLGLNDLEMKINGLTTGHRG
;
A
#
# COMPACT_ATOMS: atom_id res chain seq x y z
N HIS A 1 37.44 11.99 -3.67
CA HIS A 1 36.48 11.16 -2.90
C HIS A 1 35.03 11.71 -2.89
N GLY A 2 34.69 12.78 -3.65
CA GLY A 2 33.34 13.41 -3.61
C GLY A 2 32.35 13.01 -4.73
N GLN A 3 32.81 12.56 -5.91
CA GLN A 3 31.92 12.30 -7.05
C GLN A 3 31.11 11.00 -6.94
N ASN A 4 31.63 9.96 -6.27
CA ASN A 4 30.94 8.66 -6.19
C ASN A 4 29.71 8.66 -5.24
N LYS A 5 29.66 9.53 -4.24
CA LYS A 5 28.54 9.57 -3.28
C LYS A 5 27.27 10.18 -3.89
N SER A 6 27.43 11.24 -4.69
CA SER A 6 26.30 11.91 -5.35
C SER A 6 25.58 10.99 -6.34
N SER A 7 26.32 10.20 -7.13
CA SER A 7 25.74 9.24 -8.07
C SER A 7 24.98 8.09 -7.37
N ALA A 8 25.49 7.58 -6.25
CA ALA A 8 24.85 6.49 -5.53
C ALA A 8 23.57 6.93 -4.82
N THR A 9 23.55 8.14 -4.24
CA THR A 9 22.34 8.73 -3.66
C THR A 9 21.26 8.94 -4.72
N MET A 10 21.63 9.43 -5.90
CA MET A 10 20.67 9.68 -6.98
C MET A 10 20.04 8.39 -7.53
N ALA A 11 20.83 7.31 -7.64
CA ALA A 11 20.32 5.99 -8.02
C ALA A 11 19.33 5.43 -6.98
N LEU A 12 19.61 5.58 -5.68
CA LEU A 12 18.71 5.16 -4.61
C LEU A 12 17.38 5.94 -4.65
N VAL A 13 17.45 7.26 -4.81
CA VAL A 13 16.25 8.11 -4.91
C VAL A 13 15.37 7.69 -6.09
N GLN A 14 15.97 7.42 -7.26
CA GLN A 14 15.24 6.93 -8.42
C GLN A 14 14.59 5.56 -8.17
N ALA A 15 15.29 4.65 -7.50
CA ALA A 15 14.75 3.33 -7.18
C ALA A 15 13.56 3.42 -6.20
N VAL A 16 13.68 4.23 -5.15
CA VAL A 16 12.59 4.51 -4.20
C VAL A 16 11.40 5.16 -4.91
N ALA A 17 11.63 6.14 -5.79
CA ALA A 17 10.56 6.79 -6.55
C ALA A 17 9.82 5.82 -7.48
N LYS A 18 10.53 4.88 -8.10
CA LYS A 18 9.92 3.83 -8.93
C LYS A 18 9.09 2.85 -8.09
N THR A 19 9.58 2.45 -6.93
CA THR A 19 8.83 1.62 -5.98
C THR A 19 7.58 2.35 -5.50
N PHE A 20 7.70 3.62 -5.12
CA PHE A 20 6.59 4.48 -4.74
C PHE A 20 5.50 4.53 -5.83
N GLY A 21 5.88 4.82 -7.09
CA GLY A 21 4.92 4.83 -8.19
C GLY A 21 4.24 3.48 -8.41
N THR A 22 4.99 2.38 -8.28
CA THR A 22 4.44 1.02 -8.38
C THR A 22 3.41 0.76 -7.27
N TYR A 23 3.71 1.15 -6.04
CA TYR A 23 2.83 0.99 -4.89
C TYR A 23 1.59 1.87 -4.95
N CYS A 24 1.71 3.11 -5.44
CA CYS A 24 0.54 3.96 -5.70
C CYS A 24 -0.44 3.30 -6.69
N ILE A 25 0.08 2.77 -7.80
CA ILE A 25 -0.75 2.09 -8.80
C ILE A 25 -1.32 0.79 -8.21
N ALA A 26 -0.54 0.03 -7.46
CA ALA A 26 -0.99 -1.20 -6.81
C ALA A 26 -2.13 -0.95 -5.81
N ASP A 27 -1.99 0.05 -4.94
CA ASP A 27 -3.03 0.42 -3.98
C ASP A 27 -4.30 0.89 -4.71
N PHE A 28 -4.14 1.76 -5.71
CA PHE A 28 -5.26 2.17 -6.57
C PHE A 28 -5.98 0.97 -7.20
N LEU A 29 -5.25 0.04 -7.83
CA LEU A 29 -5.83 -1.15 -8.46
C LEU A 29 -6.50 -2.08 -7.44
N SER A 30 -5.94 -2.20 -6.23
CA SER A 30 -6.54 -3.03 -5.20
C SER A 30 -7.91 -2.52 -4.74
N ASN A 31 -8.15 -1.19 -4.80
CA ASN A 31 -9.49 -0.66 -4.55
C ASN A 31 -10.53 -1.20 -5.54
N PHE A 32 -10.19 -1.43 -6.82
CA PHE A 32 -11.12 -2.06 -7.77
C PHE A 32 -11.39 -3.53 -7.45
N ILE A 33 -10.44 -4.22 -6.84
CA ILE A 33 -10.63 -5.61 -6.39
C ILE A 33 -11.59 -5.64 -5.20
N GLN A 34 -11.39 -4.73 -4.25
CA GLN A 34 -12.17 -4.69 -3.01
C GLN A 34 -13.56 -4.08 -3.18
N HIS A 35 -13.66 -3.12 -4.10
CA HIS A 35 -14.84 -2.28 -4.34
C HIS A 35 -15.24 -2.26 -5.82
N PRO A 36 -15.53 -3.42 -6.42
CA PRO A 36 -15.68 -3.55 -7.88
C PRO A 36 -16.86 -2.78 -8.47
N THR A 37 -17.83 -2.39 -7.63
CA THR A 37 -19.07 -1.71 -8.07
C THR A 37 -19.25 -0.35 -7.42
N GLN A 38 -18.48 -0.05 -6.39
CA GLN A 38 -18.64 1.13 -5.57
C GLN A 38 -17.78 2.26 -6.14
N LYS A 39 -18.35 3.45 -6.12
CA LYS A 39 -17.62 4.66 -6.43
C LYS A 39 -16.80 5.07 -5.20
N MET A 40 -15.51 5.30 -5.36
CA MET A 40 -14.57 5.64 -4.28
C MET A 40 -14.32 7.16 -4.14
N ASP A 41 -13.95 7.63 -2.95
CA ASP A 41 -13.57 9.03 -2.72
C ASP A 41 -12.07 9.26 -2.94
N TYR A 42 -11.71 9.89 -4.06
CA TYR A 42 -10.33 10.27 -4.39
C TYR A 42 -10.06 11.77 -4.19
N GLY A 43 -10.87 12.46 -3.38
CA GLY A 43 -10.66 13.87 -3.03
C GLY A 43 -10.58 14.78 -4.25
N ALA A 44 -9.49 15.52 -4.38
CA ALA A 44 -9.26 16.43 -5.51
C ALA A 44 -9.44 15.76 -6.90
N PHE A 45 -9.15 14.46 -7.05
CA PHE A 45 -9.39 13.78 -8.33
C PHE A 45 -10.88 13.65 -8.67
N ASN A 46 -11.74 13.43 -7.66
CA ASN A 46 -13.19 13.44 -7.86
C ASN A 46 -13.67 14.84 -8.30
N GLN A 47 -13.07 15.90 -7.75
CA GLN A 47 -13.39 17.28 -8.12
C GLN A 47 -13.10 17.54 -9.61
N LEU A 48 -12.00 17.01 -10.15
CA LEU A 48 -11.61 17.16 -11.56
C LEU A 48 -12.62 16.55 -12.54
N ILE A 49 -13.36 15.52 -12.12
CA ILE A 49 -14.38 14.84 -12.94
C ILE A 49 -15.81 15.27 -12.57
N GLY A 50 -15.97 16.35 -11.80
CA GLY A 50 -17.27 16.91 -11.41
C GLY A 50 -18.05 16.05 -10.40
N ARG A 51 -17.36 15.19 -9.65
CA ARG A 51 -17.98 14.35 -8.62
C ARG A 51 -17.89 15.03 -7.25
N GLU A 52 -18.83 14.67 -6.38
CA GLU A 52 -18.90 15.17 -5.01
C GLU A 52 -17.62 14.85 -4.22
N VAL A 53 -17.17 15.82 -3.41
CA VAL A 53 -15.97 15.80 -2.57
C VAL A 53 -16.30 16.48 -1.25
N ASP A 54 -15.93 15.85 -0.13
CA ASP A 54 -16.02 16.44 1.21
C ASP A 54 -14.70 17.14 1.57
N GLN A 55 -13.58 16.42 1.45
CA GLN A 55 -12.23 16.92 1.68
C GLN A 55 -11.34 16.74 0.43
N PRO A 56 -10.43 17.68 0.15
CA PRO A 56 -9.56 17.58 -1.02
C PRO A 56 -8.49 16.49 -0.88
N PHE A 57 -8.13 16.10 0.35
CA PHE A 57 -7.04 15.15 0.61
C PHE A 57 -7.29 14.25 1.84
N TRP A 58 -7.41 14.80 3.04
CA TRP A 58 -7.53 14.01 4.27
C TRP A 58 -8.77 13.12 4.30
N GLY A 59 -8.62 11.85 4.71
CA GLY A 59 -9.72 10.89 4.79
C GLY A 59 -10.17 10.33 3.44
N THR A 60 -9.42 10.63 2.37
CA THR A 60 -9.70 10.14 1.02
C THR A 60 -8.84 8.93 0.68
N ARG A 61 -9.24 8.14 -0.32
CA ARG A 61 -8.41 7.06 -0.85
C ARG A 61 -7.08 7.57 -1.40
N THR A 62 -7.02 8.81 -1.91
CA THR A 62 -5.78 9.39 -2.45
C THR A 62 -4.74 9.61 -1.36
N GLU A 63 -5.17 10.10 -0.19
CA GLU A 63 -4.28 10.29 0.95
C GLU A 63 -3.73 8.95 1.45
N HIS A 64 -4.59 7.93 1.60
CA HIS A 64 -4.15 6.58 1.93
C HIS A 64 -3.15 6.03 0.89
N ILE A 65 -3.48 6.10 -0.40
CA ILE A 65 -2.63 5.59 -1.49
C ILE A 65 -1.24 6.21 -1.43
N VAL A 66 -1.16 7.53 -1.38
CA VAL A 66 0.13 8.24 -1.41
C VAL A 66 0.89 8.04 -0.10
N GLY A 67 0.20 8.16 1.04
CA GLY A 67 0.79 8.03 2.37
C GLY A 67 1.38 6.65 2.62
N VAL A 68 0.59 5.59 2.36
CA VAL A 68 1.04 4.21 2.53
C VAL A 68 2.15 3.87 1.53
N ALA A 69 1.98 4.20 0.25
CA ALA A 69 3.00 3.90 -0.76
C ALA A 69 4.35 4.56 -0.46
N ALA A 70 4.35 5.82 0.04
CA ALA A 70 5.57 6.51 0.42
C ALA A 70 6.28 5.81 1.58
N CYS A 71 5.54 5.45 2.63
CA CYS A 71 6.10 4.77 3.79
C CYS A 71 6.62 3.38 3.42
N LEU A 72 5.86 2.61 2.65
CA LEU A 72 6.26 1.29 2.17
C LEU A 72 7.49 1.34 1.28
N ALA A 73 7.58 2.30 0.34
CA ALA A 73 8.75 2.41 -0.51
C ALA A 73 10.04 2.67 0.29
N VAL A 74 9.95 3.49 1.34
CA VAL A 74 11.10 3.74 2.23
C VAL A 74 11.46 2.50 3.04
N THR A 75 10.48 1.84 3.66
CA THR A 75 10.73 0.66 4.50
C THR A 75 11.15 -0.56 3.70
N ASP A 76 10.66 -0.71 2.47
CA ASP A 76 11.09 -1.75 1.53
C ASP A 76 12.60 -1.65 1.28
N HIS A 77 13.07 -0.50 0.79
CA HIS A 77 14.50 -0.29 0.51
C HIS A 77 15.37 -0.39 1.77
N ALA A 78 14.89 0.12 2.91
CA ALA A 78 15.60 -0.04 4.19
C ALA A 78 15.70 -1.51 4.61
N SER A 79 14.61 -2.26 4.48
CA SER A 79 14.54 -3.68 4.82
C SER A 79 15.40 -4.52 3.87
N GLN A 80 15.35 -4.28 2.55
CA GLN A 80 16.23 -4.92 1.57
C GLN A 80 17.71 -4.74 1.92
N LYS A 81 18.09 -3.54 2.37
CA LYS A 81 19.47 -3.26 2.81
C LYS A 81 19.86 -4.05 4.05
N VAL A 82 19.00 -4.12 5.06
CA VAL A 82 19.24 -4.91 6.29
C VAL A 82 19.41 -6.39 5.94
N PHE A 83 18.46 -6.95 5.20
CA PHE A 83 18.50 -8.37 4.82
C PHE A 83 19.67 -8.69 3.90
N SER A 84 19.99 -7.82 2.94
CA SER A 84 21.14 -8.05 2.04
C SER A 84 22.46 -8.01 2.80
N SER A 85 22.58 -7.10 3.79
CA SER A 85 23.75 -7.04 4.67
C SER A 85 23.87 -8.28 5.55
N TYR A 86 22.77 -8.77 6.10
CA TYR A 86 22.75 -9.98 6.92
C TYR A 86 23.10 -11.24 6.11
N LEU A 87 22.59 -11.35 4.89
CA LEU A 87 22.81 -12.51 4.01
C LEU A 87 24.16 -12.46 3.28
N GLY A 88 24.86 -11.33 3.28
CA GLY A 88 26.08 -11.12 2.48
C GLY A 88 25.84 -11.16 0.96
N ARG A 89 24.58 -11.02 0.52
CA ARG A 89 24.16 -11.06 -0.90
C ARG A 89 22.84 -10.34 -1.07
N GLU A 90 22.52 -9.97 -2.31
CA GLU A 90 21.23 -9.37 -2.66
C GLU A 90 20.06 -10.30 -2.26
N LEU A 91 19.07 -9.71 -1.60
CA LEU A 91 17.85 -10.40 -1.21
C LEU A 91 17.04 -10.76 -2.47
N CYS A 92 16.76 -12.04 -2.67
CA CYS A 92 15.85 -12.50 -3.71
C CYS A 92 15.14 -13.78 -3.28
N PHE A 93 13.88 -13.91 -3.70
CA PHE A 93 13.02 -15.03 -3.30
C PHE A 93 13.59 -16.39 -3.72
N ALA A 94 14.17 -16.47 -4.92
CA ALA A 94 14.73 -17.72 -5.45
C ALA A 94 15.90 -18.28 -4.62
N LYS A 95 16.72 -17.42 -4.00
CA LYS A 95 17.90 -17.86 -3.23
C LYS A 95 17.67 -17.91 -1.73
N SER A 96 16.76 -17.08 -1.21
CA SER A 96 16.50 -16.94 0.22
C SER A 96 14.99 -16.77 0.50
N PRO A 97 14.15 -17.78 0.23
CA PRO A 97 12.69 -17.64 0.30
C PRO A 97 12.19 -17.23 1.69
N ALA A 98 12.71 -17.86 2.75
CA ALA A 98 12.33 -17.53 4.13
C ALA A 98 12.71 -16.08 4.51
N ALA A 99 13.91 -15.64 4.13
CA ALA A 99 14.35 -14.27 4.40
C ALA A 99 13.55 -13.25 3.59
N PHE A 100 13.14 -13.59 2.37
CA PHE A 100 12.32 -12.73 1.54
C PHE A 100 10.90 -12.60 2.10
N VAL A 101 10.29 -13.69 2.56
CA VAL A 101 8.98 -13.66 3.26
C VAL A 101 9.07 -12.82 4.54
N ALA A 102 10.13 -13.01 5.33
CA ALA A 102 10.35 -12.20 6.53
C ALA A 102 10.51 -10.71 6.18
N HIS A 103 11.29 -10.39 5.15
CA HIS A 103 11.42 -9.05 4.61
C HIS A 103 10.07 -8.46 4.23
N THR A 104 9.24 -9.19 3.47
CA THR A 104 7.88 -8.78 3.08
C THR A 104 7.05 -8.40 4.29
N PHE A 105 7.02 -9.26 5.31
CA PHE A 105 6.31 -8.96 6.55
C PHE A 105 6.83 -7.68 7.22
N PHE A 106 8.15 -7.56 7.43
CA PHE A 106 8.73 -6.45 8.18
C PHE A 106 8.59 -5.10 7.46
N PHE A 107 8.79 -5.06 6.14
CA PHE A 107 8.69 -3.79 5.43
C PHE A 107 7.24 -3.32 5.36
N ILE A 108 6.29 -4.24 5.18
CA ILE A 108 4.85 -3.91 5.18
C ILE A 108 4.47 -3.41 6.56
N ALA A 109 4.69 -4.22 7.61
CA ALA A 109 4.38 -3.87 9.00
C ALA A 109 5.01 -2.55 9.42
N GLY A 110 6.29 -2.32 9.09
CA GLY A 110 6.97 -1.07 9.37
C GLY A 110 6.37 0.12 8.62
N GLY A 111 6.15 -0.01 7.32
CA GLY A 111 5.68 1.11 6.49
C GLY A 111 4.25 1.52 6.82
N VAL A 112 3.34 0.55 7.01
CA VAL A 112 1.96 0.83 7.44
C VAL A 112 1.90 1.42 8.85
N THR A 113 2.78 1.00 9.76
CA THR A 113 2.87 1.58 11.12
C THR A 113 3.30 3.05 11.04
N ILE A 114 4.34 3.36 10.24
CA ILE A 114 4.79 4.74 10.02
C ILE A 114 3.65 5.59 9.44
N TYR A 115 2.93 5.06 8.45
CA TYR A 115 1.77 5.74 7.90
C TYR A 115 0.70 5.99 8.96
N CYS A 116 0.26 4.98 9.72
CA CYS A 116 -0.82 5.15 10.71
C CYS A 116 -0.46 6.17 11.79
N ILE A 117 0.80 6.18 12.26
CA ILE A 117 1.30 7.18 13.21
C ILE A 117 1.31 8.57 12.58
N GLY A 118 1.78 8.67 11.33
CA GLY A 118 1.82 9.92 10.57
C GLY A 118 0.42 10.50 10.31
N ASP A 119 -0.51 9.68 9.83
CA ASP A 119 -1.91 10.04 9.62
C ASP A 119 -2.56 10.48 10.93
N ALA A 120 -2.43 9.70 12.00
CA ALA A 120 -2.94 10.10 13.31
C ALA A 120 -2.37 11.43 13.82
N ALA A 121 -1.10 11.74 13.51
CA ALA A 121 -0.45 12.96 13.93
C ALA A 121 -0.71 14.18 13.04
N LEU A 122 -1.05 13.98 11.77
CA LEU A 122 -1.13 15.08 10.80
C LEU A 122 -2.56 15.33 10.29
N ASN A 123 -3.40 14.30 10.29
CA ASN A 123 -4.76 14.38 9.80
C ASN A 123 -5.68 15.05 10.84
N PRO A 124 -6.30 16.20 10.50
CA PRO A 124 -7.24 16.90 11.38
C PRO A 124 -8.45 16.04 11.79
N LEU A 125 -8.84 15.05 10.97
CA LEU A 125 -9.95 14.14 11.28
C LEU A 125 -9.68 13.25 12.51
N ASN A 126 -8.42 13.16 12.94
CA ASN A 126 -7.99 12.42 14.11
C ASN A 126 -7.83 13.30 15.37
N GLU A 127 -8.15 14.61 15.30
CA GLU A 127 -8.13 15.47 16.48
C GLU A 127 -9.01 14.91 17.61
N GLY A 128 -8.47 14.94 18.83
CA GLY A 128 -9.12 14.34 20.00
C GLY A 128 -8.99 12.82 20.15
N LYS A 129 -8.57 12.09 19.12
CA LYS A 129 -8.48 10.60 19.12
C LYS A 129 -7.18 10.03 18.53
N ARG A 130 -6.12 10.83 18.43
CA ARG A 130 -4.87 10.49 17.72
C ARG A 130 -4.23 9.19 18.19
N THR A 131 -4.11 8.99 19.50
CA THR A 131 -3.50 7.77 20.06
C THR A 131 -4.32 6.52 19.68
N GLU A 132 -5.64 6.63 19.75
CA GLU A 132 -6.54 5.54 19.36
C GLU A 132 -6.43 5.24 17.87
N ALA A 133 -6.44 6.27 17.01
CA ALA A 133 -6.28 6.12 15.57
C ALA A 133 -4.93 5.47 15.20
N ALA A 134 -3.83 5.91 15.83
CA ALA A 134 -2.50 5.34 15.60
C ALA A 134 -2.44 3.86 16.01
N LEU A 135 -2.93 3.52 17.20
CA LEU A 135 -2.87 2.15 17.73
C LEU A 135 -3.79 1.19 16.97
N SER A 136 -5.04 1.59 16.72
CA SER A 136 -6.01 0.77 15.98
C SER A 136 -5.57 0.56 14.54
N GLY A 137 -5.12 1.60 13.85
CA GLY A 137 -4.62 1.50 12.48
C GLY A 137 -3.34 0.64 12.39
N THR A 138 -2.42 0.80 13.34
CA THR A 138 -1.21 -0.03 13.43
C THR A 138 -1.57 -1.50 13.66
N TYR A 139 -2.51 -1.77 14.58
CA TYR A 139 -2.96 -3.14 14.87
C TYR A 139 -3.62 -3.78 13.65
N ALA A 140 -4.62 -3.11 13.07
CA ALA A 140 -5.32 -3.54 11.87
C ALA A 140 -4.33 -3.85 10.73
N SER A 141 -3.37 -2.94 10.51
CA SER A 141 -2.37 -3.13 9.46
C SER A 141 -1.42 -4.29 9.72
N ASN A 142 -1.03 -4.54 10.97
CA ASN A 142 -0.20 -5.69 11.32
C ASN A 142 -0.95 -7.02 11.16
N VAL A 143 -2.25 -7.06 11.47
CA VAL A 143 -3.12 -8.20 11.14
C VAL A 143 -3.14 -8.43 9.63
N GLY A 144 -3.31 -7.37 8.85
CA GLY A 144 -3.25 -7.43 7.39
C GLY A 144 -1.88 -7.89 6.86
N ALA A 145 -0.77 -7.39 7.42
CA ALA A 145 0.60 -7.72 7.00
C ALA A 145 0.89 -9.23 7.16
N CYS A 146 0.34 -9.88 8.19
CA CYS A 146 0.42 -11.33 8.36
C CYS A 146 -0.20 -12.12 7.20
N THR A 147 -1.08 -11.52 6.40
CA THR A 147 -1.73 -12.16 5.26
C THR A 147 -0.97 -11.99 3.94
N ALA A 148 -0.03 -11.04 3.86
CA ALA A 148 0.74 -10.77 2.65
C ALA A 148 1.89 -11.78 2.39
N TRP A 149 2.00 -12.84 3.20
CA TRP A 149 3.05 -13.86 3.08
C TRP A 149 3.12 -14.56 1.72
N PHE A 150 2.02 -14.56 0.96
CA PHE A 150 1.95 -15.17 -0.37
C PHE A 150 2.55 -14.27 -1.47
N GLU A 151 2.73 -12.97 -1.22
CA GLU A 151 3.20 -11.99 -2.22
C GLU A 151 4.48 -12.45 -2.95
N PRO A 152 5.50 -13.00 -2.27
CA PRO A 152 6.71 -13.49 -2.93
C PRO A 152 6.49 -14.67 -3.89
N TYR A 153 5.37 -15.38 -3.75
CA TYR A 153 5.02 -16.53 -4.58
C TYR A 153 4.25 -16.16 -5.86
N VAL A 154 3.80 -14.91 -5.99
CA VAL A 154 3.00 -14.46 -7.14
C VAL A 154 3.78 -14.55 -8.44
N ALA A 155 4.98 -13.96 -8.51
CA ALA A 155 5.80 -14.00 -9.72
C ALA A 155 6.23 -15.42 -10.14
N PRO A 156 6.69 -16.31 -9.22
CA PRO A 156 6.90 -17.72 -9.52
C PRO A 156 5.65 -18.45 -10.04
N THR A 157 4.47 -18.14 -9.50
CA THR A 157 3.20 -18.73 -9.95
C THR A 157 2.85 -18.24 -11.34
N LEU A 158 2.96 -16.93 -11.60
CA LEU A 158 2.74 -16.36 -12.92
C LEU A 158 3.72 -16.94 -13.96
N ALA A 159 4.98 -17.19 -13.58
CA ALA A 159 5.97 -17.80 -14.46
C ALA A 159 5.55 -19.22 -14.89
N ARG A 160 4.88 -19.97 -14.01
CA ARG A 160 4.35 -21.31 -14.31
C ARG A 160 3.10 -21.26 -15.20
N VAL A 161 2.22 -20.27 -15.00
CA VAL A 161 0.92 -20.20 -15.68
C VAL A 161 1.03 -19.50 -17.04
N ALA A 162 1.73 -18.36 -17.10
CA ALA A 162 1.82 -17.49 -18.28
C ALA A 162 3.24 -17.41 -18.87
N GLY A 163 4.19 -18.16 -18.30
CA GLY A 163 5.56 -18.25 -18.77
C GLY A 163 6.53 -17.22 -18.14
N PRO A 164 7.85 -17.48 -18.17
CA PRO A 164 8.86 -16.60 -17.56
C PRO A 164 8.88 -15.18 -18.14
N ALA A 165 8.55 -15.02 -19.43
CA ALA A 165 8.52 -13.72 -20.09
C ALA A 165 7.46 -12.78 -19.47
N ALA A 166 6.25 -13.30 -19.21
CA ALA A 166 5.19 -12.53 -18.55
C ALA A 166 5.58 -12.17 -17.11
N ALA A 167 6.12 -13.14 -16.37
CA ALA A 167 6.57 -12.94 -15.00
C ALA A 167 7.75 -11.95 -14.87
N GLY A 168 8.61 -11.86 -15.88
CA GLY A 168 9.75 -10.93 -15.91
C GLY A 168 9.39 -9.48 -16.24
N THR A 169 8.15 -9.19 -16.62
CA THR A 169 7.70 -7.81 -16.85
C THR A 169 7.53 -7.04 -15.53
N TRP A 170 7.55 -5.70 -15.57
CA TRP A 170 7.21 -4.87 -14.41
C TRP A 170 5.81 -5.19 -13.85
N PHE A 171 4.86 -5.47 -14.73
CA PHE A 171 3.52 -5.90 -14.34
C PHE A 171 3.58 -7.21 -13.52
N GLY A 172 4.23 -8.24 -14.05
CA GLY A 172 4.24 -9.57 -13.44
C GLY A 172 5.12 -9.72 -12.21
N SER A 173 6.26 -9.02 -12.17
CA SER A 173 7.25 -9.14 -11.09
C SER A 173 7.09 -8.12 -9.97
N SER A 174 6.35 -7.03 -10.19
CA SER A 174 6.24 -5.95 -9.20
C SER A 174 4.81 -5.50 -8.97
N LEU A 175 4.10 -5.09 -10.03
CA LEU A 175 2.78 -4.48 -9.87
C LEU A 175 1.72 -5.48 -9.38
N LEU A 176 1.63 -6.66 -10.01
CA LEU A 176 0.64 -7.67 -9.66
C LEU A 176 0.85 -8.21 -8.22
N PRO A 177 2.07 -8.63 -7.80
CA PRO A 177 2.31 -9.02 -6.41
C PRO A 177 1.90 -7.94 -5.41
N ALA A 178 2.32 -6.69 -5.62
CA ALA A 178 1.97 -5.57 -4.76
C ALA A 178 0.46 -5.33 -4.72
N THR A 179 -0.23 -5.37 -5.87
CA THR A 179 -1.69 -5.16 -5.95
C THR A 179 -2.44 -6.19 -5.10
N LEU A 180 -2.03 -7.46 -5.19
CA LEU A 180 -2.65 -8.53 -4.40
C LEU A 180 -2.34 -8.37 -2.91
N ALA A 181 -1.12 -7.99 -2.55
CA ALA A 181 -0.76 -7.73 -1.15
C ALA A 181 -1.58 -6.57 -0.56
N TYR A 182 -1.73 -5.46 -1.30
CA TYR A 182 -2.60 -4.35 -0.88
C TYR A 182 -4.04 -4.81 -0.67
N ALA A 183 -4.60 -5.60 -1.60
CA ALA A 183 -5.96 -6.12 -1.49
C ALA A 183 -6.15 -6.98 -0.24
N THR A 184 -5.20 -7.85 0.08
CA THR A 184 -5.30 -8.71 1.27
C THR A 184 -5.03 -7.97 2.58
N VAL A 185 -4.06 -7.05 2.60
CA VAL A 185 -3.74 -6.25 3.80
C VAL A 185 -4.92 -5.36 4.16
N LYS A 186 -5.46 -4.61 3.20
CA LYS A 186 -6.62 -3.75 3.42
C LYS A 186 -7.87 -4.58 3.74
N GLY A 187 -8.10 -5.63 2.96
CA GLY A 187 -9.25 -6.49 3.14
C GLY A 187 -9.29 -7.20 4.50
N VAL A 188 -8.21 -7.84 4.92
CA VAL A 188 -8.19 -8.61 6.18
C VAL A 188 -7.86 -7.73 7.38
N GLY A 189 -6.94 -6.77 7.23
CA GLY A 189 -6.53 -5.90 8.32
C GLY A 189 -7.57 -4.84 8.65
N TRP A 190 -8.07 -4.14 7.64
CA TRP A 190 -8.97 -2.99 7.78
C TRP A 190 -10.44 -3.34 7.49
N THR A 191 -10.75 -4.60 7.20
CA THR A 191 -12.10 -5.04 6.78
C THR A 191 -12.62 -4.26 5.57
N ASP A 192 -11.70 -3.80 4.72
CA ASP A 192 -12.01 -2.95 3.57
C ASP A 192 -12.54 -3.80 2.40
N TRP A 193 -13.78 -4.26 2.51
CA TRP A 193 -14.46 -5.09 1.49
C TRP A 193 -15.86 -4.56 1.17
N GLY A 194 -16.08 -4.20 -0.10
CA GLY A 194 -17.35 -3.69 -0.58
C GLY A 194 -17.90 -2.61 0.34
N ASN A 195 -19.16 -2.74 0.75
CA ASN A 195 -19.81 -1.70 1.54
C ASN A 195 -19.24 -1.53 2.97
N LEU A 196 -18.52 -2.53 3.51
CA LEU A 196 -17.96 -2.45 4.87
C LEU A 196 -16.78 -1.50 4.98
N GLY A 197 -16.08 -1.28 3.86
CA GLY A 197 -14.89 -0.43 3.82
C GLY A 197 -15.15 1.02 3.44
N LEU A 198 -16.41 1.41 3.23
CA LEU A 198 -16.73 2.73 2.70
C LEU A 198 -16.73 3.81 3.80
N ASN A 199 -16.18 4.98 3.49
CA ASN A 199 -16.35 6.17 4.33
C ASN A 199 -17.75 6.82 4.12
N ASP A 200 -18.09 7.83 4.91
CA ASP A 200 -19.42 8.46 4.87
C ASP A 200 -19.79 9.04 3.49
N LEU A 201 -18.83 9.69 2.81
CA LEU A 201 -19.04 10.21 1.47
C LEU A 201 -19.22 9.09 0.45
N GLU A 202 -18.41 8.04 0.53
CA GLU A 202 -18.52 6.85 -0.30
C GLU A 202 -19.88 6.15 -0.10
N MET A 203 -20.37 6.05 1.13
CA MET A 203 -21.71 5.54 1.40
C MET A 203 -22.78 6.41 0.71
N LYS A 204 -22.64 7.74 0.77
CA LYS A 204 -23.57 8.69 0.14
C LYS A 204 -23.60 8.60 -1.39
N ILE A 205 -22.45 8.69 -2.05
CA ILE A 205 -22.36 8.72 -3.52
C ILE A 205 -22.69 7.37 -4.18
N ASN A 206 -22.73 6.30 -3.38
CA ASN A 206 -23.23 4.97 -3.74
C ASN A 206 -24.71 4.74 -3.37
N GLY A 207 -25.39 5.74 -2.78
CA GLY A 207 -26.81 5.64 -2.42
C GLY A 207 -27.11 4.71 -1.25
N LEU A 208 -26.12 4.45 -0.39
CA LEU A 208 -26.21 3.52 0.74
C LEU A 208 -26.63 4.21 2.03
N THR A 209 -26.41 5.52 2.14
CA THR A 209 -27.06 6.36 3.15
C THR A 209 -28.40 6.84 2.58
N THR A 210 -29.49 6.23 3.04
CA THR A 210 -30.80 6.86 2.87
C THR A 210 -30.84 8.07 3.79
N GLY A 211 -31.00 9.26 3.22
CA GLY A 211 -31.35 10.44 4.01
C GLY A 211 -32.53 10.11 4.93
N HIS A 212 -32.53 10.72 6.11
CA HIS A 212 -33.61 10.68 7.10
C HIS A 212 -34.98 10.30 6.50
N ARG A 213 -35.51 9.14 6.90
CA ARG A 213 -36.97 9.02 6.95
C ARG A 213 -37.42 9.85 8.14
N GLY A 214 -38.14 10.93 7.83
CA GLY A 214 -39.11 11.69 8.63
C GLY A 214 -38.98 11.67 10.15
#